data_AF-A0A8T4WGI1-F1
#
_entry.id   AF-A0A8T4WGI1-F1
#
_cell.length_a   1.000
_cell.length_b   1.000
_cell.length_c   1.000
_cell.angle_alpha   90.00
_cell.angle_beta   90.00
_cell.angle_gamma   90.00
#
_symmetry.space_group_name_H-M   'P 1'
#
loop_
_entity.id
_entity.type
_entity.pdbx_description
1 polymer ?
#
loop_
_entity_poly.entity_id
_entity_poly.type
_entity_poly.pdbx_seq_one_letter_code
_entity_poly.pdbx_strand_id
1 'polypeptide(L)'
;MSNDREWDLSPMVKGKNPQEVKELLHTTAQEFEEAIEAYAGELEEYSDRQLADAIRDLEKLVLESSDLRNYCSMRYRANTKDKDSGMLYNISQNVGSRIESARTVFEIRLGKLLEKMPEMLQSEELANYRHYLEKLKRRAPYRLSEEEEELVTMKDVNGIQTLQQLQQSWIS
;
A
#
# COMPACT_ATOMS: atom_id res chain seq x y z
N MET A 1 -13.42 -9.81 -36.67
CA MET A 1 -13.18 -11.16 -36.12
C MET A 1 -13.38 -11.05 -34.63
N SER A 2 -14.40 -11.73 -34.08
CA SER A 2 -14.70 -11.66 -32.64
C SER A 2 -13.51 -12.22 -31.85
N ASN A 3 -13.04 -11.47 -30.85
CA ASN A 3 -11.82 -11.76 -30.10
C ASN A 3 -12.08 -12.80 -29.00
N ASP A 4 -12.61 -13.96 -29.38
CA ASP A 4 -13.13 -15.03 -28.51
C ASP A 4 -12.05 -15.73 -27.64
N ARG A 5 -10.84 -15.17 -27.58
CA ARG A 5 -9.68 -15.68 -26.84
C ARG A 5 -9.02 -14.64 -25.91
N GLU A 6 -9.51 -13.42 -25.86
CA GLU A 6 -9.00 -12.40 -24.95
C GLU A 6 -9.91 -12.24 -23.74
N TRP A 7 -9.32 -12.05 -22.56
CA TRP A 7 -10.08 -11.71 -21.36
C TRP A 7 -10.64 -10.29 -21.49
N ASP A 8 -11.96 -10.16 -21.32
CA ASP A 8 -12.58 -8.85 -21.19
C ASP A 8 -12.33 -8.32 -19.76
N LEU A 9 -11.41 -7.36 -19.66
CA LEU A 9 -11.04 -6.69 -18.40
C LEU A 9 -11.78 -5.36 -18.20
N SER A 10 -12.62 -4.93 -19.16
CA SER A 10 -13.39 -3.69 -19.06
C SER A 10 -14.29 -3.61 -17.81
N PRO A 11 -14.88 -4.71 -17.29
CA PRO A 11 -15.65 -4.66 -16.06
C PRO A 11 -14.86 -4.21 -14.83
N MET A 12 -13.55 -4.52 -14.75
CA MET A 12 -12.71 -4.18 -13.59
C MET A 12 -12.48 -2.68 -13.43
N VAL A 13 -12.53 -1.93 -14.52
CA VAL A 13 -12.36 -0.46 -14.52
C VAL A 13 -13.64 0.28 -14.93
N LYS A 14 -14.78 -0.41 -14.97
CA LYS A 14 -16.08 0.15 -15.38
C LYS A 14 -16.00 0.87 -16.74
N GLY A 15 -15.26 0.28 -17.69
CA GLY A 15 -15.11 0.81 -19.05
C GLY A 15 -14.18 2.02 -19.21
N LYS A 16 -13.40 2.39 -18.17
CA LYS A 16 -12.44 3.51 -18.26
C LYS A 16 -11.35 3.26 -19.28
N ASN A 17 -10.97 4.33 -19.98
CA ASN A 17 -9.84 4.32 -20.89
C ASN A 17 -8.49 4.40 -20.14
N PRO A 18 -7.35 4.16 -20.80
CA PRO A 18 -6.04 4.18 -20.15
C PRO A 18 -5.70 5.47 -19.39
N GLN A 19 -6.09 6.63 -19.90
CA GLN A 19 -5.81 7.92 -19.24
C GLN A 19 -6.64 8.08 -17.96
N GLU A 20 -7.91 7.70 -17.98
CA GLU A 20 -8.78 7.71 -16.80
C GLU A 20 -8.29 6.74 -15.71
N VAL A 21 -7.77 5.56 -16.11
CA VAL A 21 -7.17 4.60 -15.16
C VAL A 21 -5.91 5.18 -14.53
N LYS A 22 -5.07 5.86 -15.31
CA LYS A 22 -3.88 6.54 -14.80
C LYS A 22 -4.23 7.60 -13.75
N GLU A 23 -5.21 8.44 -14.03
CA GLU A 23 -5.68 9.46 -13.09
C GLU A 23 -6.19 8.83 -11.80
N LEU A 24 -7.03 7.79 -11.93
CA LEU A 24 -7.58 7.07 -10.78
C LEU A 24 -6.48 6.42 -9.91
N LEU A 25 -5.44 5.83 -10.51
CA LEU A 25 -4.30 5.30 -9.79
C LEU A 25 -3.59 6.36 -8.92
N HIS A 26 -3.41 7.57 -9.45
CA HIS A 26 -2.80 8.66 -8.71
C HIS A 26 -3.71 9.17 -7.59
N THR A 27 -5.01 9.32 -7.87
CA THR A 27 -6.01 9.74 -6.87
C THR A 27 -6.05 8.75 -5.70
N THR A 28 -6.15 7.45 -5.95
CA THR A 28 -6.20 6.45 -4.87
C THR A 28 -4.93 6.45 -4.01
N ALA A 29 -3.75 6.70 -4.61
CA ALA A 29 -2.51 6.83 -3.83
C ALA A 29 -2.57 8.05 -2.90
N GLN A 30 -3.02 9.19 -3.42
CA GLN A 30 -3.14 10.43 -2.67
C GLN A 30 -4.19 10.31 -1.55
N GLU A 31 -5.37 9.77 -1.83
CA GLU A 31 -6.42 9.55 -0.83
C GLU A 31 -5.93 8.63 0.30
N PHE A 32 -5.14 7.60 -0.02
CA PHE A 32 -4.56 6.72 0.98
C PHE A 32 -3.53 7.43 1.85
N GLU A 33 -2.64 8.24 1.26
CA GLU A 33 -1.65 9.03 1.99
C GLU A 33 -2.32 10.05 2.91
N GLU A 34 -3.31 10.79 2.42
CA GLU A 34 -4.09 11.76 3.20
C GLU A 34 -4.84 11.09 4.36
N ALA A 35 -5.43 9.92 4.13
CA ALA A 35 -6.09 9.13 5.18
C ALA A 35 -5.09 8.68 6.26
N ILE A 36 -3.91 8.22 5.87
CA ILE A 36 -2.85 7.82 6.80
C ILE A 36 -2.40 9.01 7.64
N GLU A 37 -2.16 10.18 7.04
CA GLU A 37 -1.76 11.38 7.76
C GLU A 37 -2.83 11.80 8.79
N ALA A 38 -4.11 11.79 8.40
CA ALA A 38 -5.21 12.11 9.28
C ALA A 38 -5.30 11.14 10.48
N TYR A 39 -5.28 9.83 10.23
CA TYR A 39 -5.42 8.82 11.29
C TYR A 39 -4.17 8.72 12.18
N ALA A 40 -2.98 8.92 11.61
CA ALA A 40 -1.73 8.81 12.37
C ALA A 40 -1.50 9.99 13.31
N GLY A 41 -2.09 11.16 13.05
CA GLY A 41 -1.99 12.35 13.91
C GLY A 41 -2.82 12.24 15.19
N GLU A 42 -3.94 11.52 15.17
CA GLU A 42 -4.89 11.43 16.28
C GLU A 42 -4.91 10.04 16.95
N LEU A 43 -4.01 9.13 16.55
CA LEU A 43 -4.07 7.72 16.89
C LEU A 43 -4.04 7.43 18.41
N GLU A 44 -3.35 8.26 19.21
CA GLU A 44 -3.28 8.10 20.67
C GLU A 44 -4.59 8.49 21.38
N GLU A 45 -5.47 9.25 20.72
CA GLU A 45 -6.75 9.73 21.28
C GLU A 45 -7.95 8.87 20.86
N TYR A 46 -7.75 7.90 19.96
CA TYR A 46 -8.83 7.09 19.43
C TYR A 46 -9.37 6.09 20.44
N SER A 47 -10.70 6.07 20.58
CA SER A 47 -11.40 4.93 21.16
C SER A 47 -11.25 3.69 20.27
N ASP A 48 -11.45 2.51 20.85
CA ASP A 48 -11.40 1.23 20.12
C ASP A 48 -12.30 1.22 18.87
N ARG A 49 -13.47 1.86 18.96
CA ARG A 49 -14.41 1.99 17.84
C ARG A 49 -13.88 2.91 16.74
N GLN A 50 -13.31 4.07 17.11
CA GLN A 50 -12.69 4.97 16.13
C GLN A 50 -11.50 4.31 15.42
N LEU A 51 -10.69 3.54 16.15
CA LEU A 51 -9.62 2.75 15.55
C LEU A 51 -10.16 1.67 14.60
N ALA A 52 -11.22 0.97 14.98
CA ALA A 52 -11.87 -0.02 14.11
C ALA A 52 -12.41 0.62 12.81
N ASP A 53 -13.00 1.80 12.92
CA ASP A 53 -13.51 2.56 11.78
C ASP A 53 -12.37 3.03 10.87
N ALA A 54 -11.27 3.57 11.43
CA ALA A 54 -10.08 3.97 10.68
C ALA A 54 -9.44 2.80 9.92
N ILE A 55 -9.28 1.63 10.56
CA ILE A 55 -8.75 0.42 9.90
C ILE A 55 -9.67 0.00 8.74
N ARG A 56 -10.98 0.07 8.93
CA ARG A 56 -11.96 -0.30 7.89
C ARG A 56 -11.90 0.63 6.68
N ASP A 57 -11.73 1.93 6.91
CA ASP A 57 -11.64 2.90 5.82
C ASP A 57 -10.33 2.74 5.04
N LEU A 58 -9.21 2.51 5.73
CA LEU A 58 -7.95 2.14 5.08
C LEU A 58 -8.05 0.83 4.29
N GLU A 59 -8.78 -0.17 4.80
CA GLU A 59 -9.01 -1.44 4.10
C GLU A 59 -9.77 -1.23 2.77
N LYS A 60 -10.79 -0.37 2.75
CA LYS A 60 -11.52 -0.05 1.51
C LYS A 60 -10.60 0.57 0.45
N LEU A 61 -9.80 1.57 0.83
CA LEU A 61 -8.87 2.23 -0.09
C LEU A 61 -7.84 1.24 -0.65
N VAL A 62 -7.40 0.29 0.16
CA VAL A 62 -6.48 -0.78 -0.25
C VAL A 62 -7.12 -1.73 -1.24
N LEU A 63 -8.38 -2.11 -1.02
CA LEU A 63 -9.13 -2.97 -1.94
C LEU A 63 -9.30 -2.28 -3.29
N GLU A 64 -9.72 -1.01 -3.29
CA GLU A 64 -9.89 -0.20 -4.51
C GLU A 64 -8.56 -0.07 -5.29
N SER A 65 -7.46 0.24 -4.60
CA SER A 65 -6.13 0.27 -5.20
C SER A 65 -5.72 -1.09 -5.76
N SER A 66 -5.98 -2.16 -5.02
CA SER A 66 -5.60 -3.52 -5.42
C SER A 66 -6.31 -3.95 -6.70
N ASP A 67 -7.59 -3.64 -6.85
CA ASP A 67 -8.36 -3.95 -8.06
C ASP A 67 -7.81 -3.22 -9.30
N LEU A 68 -7.47 -1.94 -9.17
CA LEU A 68 -6.87 -1.15 -10.25
C LEU A 68 -5.49 -1.67 -10.64
N ARG A 69 -4.67 -2.02 -9.65
CA ARG A 69 -3.34 -2.58 -9.87
C ARG A 69 -3.41 -3.97 -10.49
N ASN A 70 -4.38 -4.79 -10.09
CA ASN A 70 -4.66 -6.09 -10.70
C ASN A 70 -5.05 -5.92 -12.16
N TYR A 71 -5.94 -4.98 -12.49
CA TYR A 71 -6.28 -4.64 -13.87
C TYR A 71 -5.02 -4.28 -14.68
N CYS A 72 -4.16 -3.40 -14.18
CA CYS A 72 -2.95 -2.98 -14.88
C CYS A 72 -1.98 -4.15 -15.12
N SER A 73 -1.79 -4.99 -14.10
CA SER A 73 -0.99 -6.22 -14.18
C SER A 73 -1.54 -7.21 -15.23
N MET A 74 -2.84 -7.46 -15.21
CA MET A 74 -3.49 -8.37 -16.16
C MET A 74 -3.44 -7.83 -17.58
N ARG A 75 -3.72 -6.54 -17.77
CA ARG A 75 -3.65 -5.87 -19.07
C ARG A 75 -2.24 -5.94 -19.67
N TYR A 76 -1.20 -5.72 -18.85
CA TYR A 76 0.19 -5.88 -19.28
C TYR A 76 0.56 -7.33 -19.63
N ARG A 77 0.14 -8.30 -18.81
CA ARG A 77 0.37 -9.72 -19.09
C ARG A 77 -0.33 -10.20 -20.35
N ALA A 78 -1.49 -9.63 -20.68
CA ALA A 78 -2.22 -9.95 -21.90
C ALA A 78 -1.47 -9.47 -23.17
N ASN A 79 -0.82 -8.31 -23.10
CA ASN A 79 -0.01 -7.80 -24.22
C ASN A 79 1.17 -6.95 -23.73
N THR A 80 2.34 -7.58 -23.54
CA THR A 80 3.55 -6.91 -23.04
C THR A 80 4.21 -5.95 -24.05
N LYS A 81 3.80 -5.99 -25.32
CA LYS A 81 4.29 -5.09 -26.38
C LYS A 81 3.48 -3.80 -26.48
N ASP A 82 2.32 -3.74 -25.83
CA ASP A 82 1.49 -2.55 -25.80
C ASP A 82 2.08 -1.48 -24.88
N LYS A 83 2.36 -0.30 -25.44
CA LYS A 83 3.02 0.79 -24.71
C LYS A 83 2.17 1.31 -23.56
N ASP A 84 0.86 1.42 -23.77
CA ASP A 84 -0.07 1.91 -22.75
C ASP A 84 -0.17 0.95 -21.58
N SER A 85 -0.20 -0.36 -21.85
CA SER A 85 -0.16 -1.39 -20.81
C SER A 85 1.13 -1.35 -19.99
N GLY A 86 2.28 -1.19 -20.65
CA GLY A 86 3.57 -1.07 -19.97
C GLY A 86 3.65 0.18 -19.09
N MET A 87 3.18 1.33 -19.58
CA MET A 87 3.08 2.57 -18.80
C MET A 87 2.18 2.39 -17.58
N LEU A 88 0.94 1.91 -17.77
CA LEU A 88 -0.02 1.72 -16.68
C LEU A 88 0.51 0.75 -15.62
N TYR A 89 1.15 -0.34 -16.04
CA TYR A 89 1.78 -1.28 -15.12
C TYR A 89 2.85 -0.58 -14.27
N ASN A 90 3.78 0.15 -14.87
CA ASN A 90 4.81 0.87 -14.13
C ASN A 90 4.24 1.90 -13.14
N ILE A 91 3.20 2.64 -13.54
CA ILE A 91 2.50 3.58 -12.66
C ILE A 91 1.84 2.83 -11.49
N SER A 92 1.17 1.71 -11.77
CA SER A 92 0.51 0.88 -10.75
C SER A 92 1.50 0.29 -9.73
N GLN A 93 2.74 0.01 -10.17
CA GLN A 93 3.82 -0.44 -9.28
C GLN A 93 4.28 0.70 -8.37
N ASN A 94 4.50 1.91 -8.92
CA ASN A 94 4.86 3.09 -8.13
C ASN A 94 3.79 3.45 -7.10
N VAL A 95 2.50 3.41 -7.49
CA VAL A 95 1.37 3.61 -6.58
C VAL A 95 1.34 2.55 -5.48
N GLY A 96 1.60 1.28 -5.82
CA GLY A 96 1.70 0.21 -4.83
C GLY A 96 2.79 0.48 -3.79
N SER A 97 3.97 0.92 -4.22
CA SER A 97 5.07 1.29 -3.32
C SER A 97 4.72 2.46 -2.40
N ARG A 98 4.07 3.51 -2.93
CA ARG A 98 3.62 4.67 -2.14
C ARG A 98 2.66 4.26 -1.01
N ILE A 99 1.65 3.46 -1.35
CA ILE A 99 0.67 2.94 -0.39
C ILE A 99 1.34 2.06 0.67
N GLU A 100 2.28 1.19 0.27
CA GLU A 100 3.02 0.33 1.20
C GLU A 100 3.88 1.14 2.17
N SER A 101 4.57 2.18 1.68
CA SER A 101 5.35 3.10 2.49
C SER A 101 4.47 3.86 3.50
N ALA A 102 3.37 4.47 3.05
CA ALA A 102 2.45 5.18 3.94
C ALA A 102 1.83 4.25 4.99
N ARG A 103 1.38 3.05 4.58
CA ARG A 103 0.87 2.04 5.51
C ARG A 103 1.91 1.67 6.58
N THR A 104 3.17 1.52 6.18
CA THR A 104 4.26 1.13 7.09
C THR A 104 4.41 2.12 8.25
N VAL A 105 4.34 3.42 7.96
CA VAL A 105 4.39 4.49 8.98
C VAL A 105 3.26 4.32 10.00
N PHE A 106 2.03 4.11 9.52
CA PHE A 106 0.87 3.87 10.38
C PHE A 106 1.02 2.61 11.22
N GLU A 107 1.46 1.50 10.62
CA GLU A 107 1.67 0.22 11.31
C GLU A 107 2.71 0.30 12.43
N ILE A 108 3.77 1.10 12.25
CA ILE A 108 4.79 1.35 13.28
C ILE A 108 4.17 2.08 14.47
N ARG A 109 3.44 3.17 14.22
CA ARG A 109 2.80 3.97 15.27
C ARG A 109 1.75 3.15 16.02
N LEU A 110 0.91 2.43 15.30
CA LEU A 110 -0.10 1.54 15.89
C LEU A 110 0.54 0.40 16.69
N GLY A 111 1.64 -0.19 16.19
CA GLY A 111 2.40 -1.21 16.92
C GLY A 111 2.88 -0.70 18.29
N LYS A 112 3.47 0.49 18.34
CA LYS A 112 3.91 1.14 19.59
C LYS A 112 2.74 1.44 20.53
N LEU A 113 1.60 1.86 19.99
CA LEU A 113 0.39 2.10 20.78
C LEU A 113 -0.09 0.82 21.47
N LEU A 114 -0.14 -0.30 20.73
CA LEU A 114 -0.57 -1.60 21.23
C LEU A 114 0.39 -2.21 22.28
N GLU A 115 1.65 -1.75 22.32
CA GLU A 115 2.57 -2.06 23.41
C GLU A 115 2.22 -1.30 24.69
N LYS A 116 1.87 -0.01 24.58
CA LYS A 116 1.45 0.84 25.70
C LYS A 116 0.07 0.43 26.26
N MET A 117 -0.86 0.06 25.38
CA MET A 117 -2.26 -0.25 25.71
C MET A 117 -2.65 -1.67 25.22
N PRO A 118 -2.13 -2.72 25.87
CA PRO A 118 -2.40 -4.10 25.47
C PRO A 118 -3.88 -4.51 25.58
N GLU A 119 -4.67 -3.82 26.40
CA GLU A 119 -6.09 -4.05 26.65
C GLU A 119 -6.96 -3.84 25.40
N MET A 120 -6.53 -2.98 24.45
CA MET A 120 -7.26 -2.75 23.19
C MET A 120 -7.47 -4.05 22.41
N LEU A 121 -6.56 -5.03 22.53
CA LEU A 121 -6.68 -6.33 21.87
C LEU A 121 -7.86 -7.17 22.37
N GLN A 122 -8.37 -6.88 23.58
CA GLN A 122 -9.52 -7.57 24.17
C GLN A 122 -10.85 -6.92 23.78
N SER A 123 -10.84 -5.76 23.13
CA SER A 123 -12.04 -5.06 22.70
C SER A 123 -12.88 -5.88 21.73
N GLU A 124 -14.20 -5.83 21.89
CA GLU A 124 -15.14 -6.47 20.96
C GLU A 124 -15.18 -5.72 19.62
N GLU A 125 -15.01 -4.39 19.63
CA GLU A 125 -15.00 -3.55 18.43
C GLU A 125 -13.82 -3.90 17.49
N LEU A 126 -12.71 -4.37 18.07
CA LEU A 126 -11.50 -4.76 17.34
C LEU A 126 -11.40 -6.27 17.11
N ALA A 127 -12.43 -7.06 17.44
CA ALA A 127 -12.38 -8.51 17.37
C ALA A 127 -12.03 -9.05 15.98
N ASN A 128 -12.58 -8.44 14.91
CA ASN A 128 -12.29 -8.81 13.53
C ASN A 128 -10.83 -8.50 13.11
N TYR A 129 -10.21 -7.51 13.76
CA TYR A 129 -8.85 -7.06 13.46
C TYR A 129 -7.81 -7.60 14.44
N ARG A 130 -8.21 -8.38 15.46
CA ARG A 130 -7.32 -8.85 16.54
C ARG A 130 -6.06 -9.52 16.04
N HIS A 131 -6.17 -10.44 15.07
CA HIS A 131 -5.01 -11.13 14.52
C HIS A 131 -4.02 -10.18 13.83
N TYR A 132 -4.54 -9.16 13.13
CA TYR A 132 -3.72 -8.14 12.50
C TYR A 132 -3.00 -7.30 13.56
N LEU A 133 -3.72 -6.81 14.57
CA LEU A 133 -3.15 -6.01 15.67
C LEU A 133 -2.11 -6.80 16.49
N GLU A 134 -2.35 -8.07 16.78
CA GLU A 134 -1.37 -8.94 17.45
C GLU A 134 -0.07 -9.07 16.66
N LYS A 135 -0.16 -9.16 15.32
CA LYS A 135 1.03 -9.18 14.45
C LYS A 135 1.77 -7.86 14.48
N LEU A 136 1.08 -6.73 14.49
CA LEU A 136 1.70 -5.41 14.61
C LEU A 136 2.43 -5.27 15.94
N LYS A 137 1.76 -5.59 17.04
CA LYS A 137 2.36 -5.58 18.38
C LYS A 137 3.59 -6.49 18.45
N ARG A 138 3.54 -7.69 17.89
CA ARG A 138 4.68 -8.62 17.87
C ARG A 138 5.88 -8.07 17.09
N ARG A 139 5.62 -7.28 16.04
CA ARG A 139 6.66 -6.67 15.20
C ARG A 139 7.22 -5.39 15.79
N ALA A 140 6.45 -4.67 16.62
CA ALA A 140 6.84 -3.39 17.18
C ALA A 140 8.23 -3.37 17.86
N PRO A 141 8.63 -4.36 18.69
CA PRO A 141 9.96 -4.39 19.30
C PRO A 141 11.12 -4.49 18.30
N TYR A 142 10.83 -4.98 17.09
CA TYR A 142 11.81 -5.20 16.02
C TYR A 142 11.75 -4.12 14.95
N ARG A 143 10.92 -3.08 15.13
CA ARG A 143 10.86 -1.93 14.23
C ARG A 143 11.62 -0.77 14.85
N LEU A 144 12.37 -0.09 13.99
CA LEU A 144 13.15 1.08 14.34
C LEU A 144 12.22 2.27 14.65
N SER A 145 12.75 3.30 15.31
CA SER A 145 12.04 4.59 15.41
C SER A 145 11.84 5.22 14.01
N GLU A 146 10.95 6.21 13.91
CA GLU A 146 10.73 6.90 12.63
C GLU A 146 12.04 7.58 12.15
N GLU A 147 12.81 8.15 13.08
CA GLU A 147 14.11 8.75 12.76
C GLU A 147 15.14 7.69 12.34
N GLU A 148 15.13 6.52 12.98
CA GLU A 148 16.04 5.43 12.64
C GLU A 148 15.68 4.78 11.29
N GLU A 149 14.39 4.65 10.94
CA GLU A 149 13.97 4.19 9.61
C GLU A 149 14.32 5.21 8.51
N GLU A 150 14.18 6.50 8.78
CA GLU A 150 14.59 7.56 7.84
C GLU A 150 16.11 7.51 7.61
N LEU A 151 16.90 7.37 8.67
CA LEU A 151 18.36 7.22 8.59
C LEU A 151 18.78 5.95 7.84
N VAL A 152 18.13 4.82 8.09
CA VAL A 152 18.41 3.55 7.37
C VAL A 152 18.05 3.68 5.90
N THR A 153 16.91 4.30 5.57
CA THR A 153 16.50 4.55 4.18
C THR A 153 17.51 5.44 3.44
N MET A 154 17.92 6.56 4.06
CA MET A 154 18.97 7.43 3.51
C MET A 154 20.29 6.69 3.30
N LYS A 155 20.68 5.84 4.25
CA LYS A 155 21.91 5.03 4.16
C LYS A 155 21.81 3.99 3.03
N ASP A 156 20.68 3.30 2.90
CA ASP A 156 20.51 2.18 1.98
C ASP A 156 20.45 2.63 0.52
N VAL A 157 19.81 3.78 0.24
CA VAL A 157 19.82 4.44 -1.08
C VAL A 157 21.26 4.73 -1.53
N ASN A 158 22.07 5.30 -0.64
CA ASN A 158 23.48 5.62 -0.92
C ASN A 158 24.43 4.41 -0.79
N GLY A 159 23.92 3.26 -0.35
CA GLY A 159 24.71 2.08 -0.02
C GLY A 159 24.35 0.88 -0.89
N ILE A 160 23.66 -0.09 -0.29
CA ILE A 160 23.43 -1.40 -0.91
C ILE A 160 22.60 -1.31 -2.19
N GLN A 161 21.65 -0.37 -2.28
CA GLN A 161 20.85 -0.20 -3.49
C GLN A 161 21.68 0.34 -4.66
N THR A 162 22.54 1.33 -4.41
CA THR A 162 23.48 1.83 -5.41
C THR A 162 24.44 0.74 -5.87
N LEU A 163 24.93 -0.10 -4.94
CA LEU A 163 25.79 -1.26 -5.28
C LEU A 163 25.05 -2.29 -6.13
N GLN A 164 23.79 -2.58 -5.84
CA GLN A 164 22.97 -3.49 -6.64
C GLN A 164 22.69 -2.94 -8.04
N GLN A 165 22.43 -1.64 -8.18
CA GLN A 165 22.26 -0.99 -9.48
C GLN A 165 23.53 -1.05 -10.32
N LEU A 166 24.69 -0.76 -9.71
CA LEU A 166 26.00 -0.93 -10.33
C LEU A 166 26.20 -2.36 -10.83
N GLN A 167 25.95 -3.35 -9.97
CA GLN A 167 26.06 -4.76 -10.35
C GLN A 167 25.13 -5.12 -11.53
N GLN A 168 23.88 -4.67 -11.51
CA GLN A 168 22.94 -4.94 -12.60
C GLN A 168 23.40 -4.32 -13.92
N SER A 169 23.90 -3.08 -13.90
CA SER A 169 24.43 -2.40 -15.09
C SER A 169 25.69 -3.05 -15.67
N TRP A 170 26.44 -3.80 -14.87
CA TRP A 170 27.65 -4.49 -15.32
C TRP A 170 27.36 -5.83 -15.99
N ILE A 171 26.19 -6.41 -15.72
CA ILE A 171 25.79 -7.75 -16.21
C ILE A 171 24.87 -7.63 -17.45
N SER A 172 24.31 -6.45 -17.71
CA SER A 172 23.53 -6.10 -18.91
C SER A 172 24.40 -5.58 -20.05
#